data_AF-A0AA44Z1W6-F1
#
_entry.id   AF-A0AA44Z1W6-F1
#
_cell.length_a   1.000
_cell.length_b   1.000
_cell.length_c   1.000
_cell.angle_alpha   90.00
_cell.angle_beta   90.00
_cell.angle_gamma   90.00
#
_symmetry.space_group_name_H-M   'P 1'
#
loop_
_entity.id
_entity.type
_entity.pdbx_description
1 polymer ?
#
loop_
_entity_poly.entity_id
_entity_poly.type
_entity_poly.pdbx_seq_one_letter_code
_entity_poly.pdbx_strand_id
1 'polypeptide(L)'
;MSPRAALALIAGFVLADGVTSTLPNWNGLASDLVRFALLLALIFVWLAADSRQYGVRRPMWLNIGMVLAWLVFIPIYLYRARPAGRRLRAMGGFVLVILASGLLFTLGSIIAESVFPSVS
;
A
#
# COMPACT_ATOMS: atom_id res chain seq x y z
N MET A 1 8.82 14.76 -2.90
CA MET A 1 8.44 13.44 -3.45
C MET A 1 7.04 13.53 -4.04
N SER A 2 6.82 13.02 -5.25
CA SER A 2 5.50 13.02 -5.88
C SER A 2 4.66 11.82 -5.40
N PRO A 3 3.31 11.89 -5.44
CA PRO A 3 2.46 10.75 -5.07
C PRO A 3 2.71 9.51 -5.94
N ARG A 4 3.05 9.71 -7.21
CA ARG A 4 3.40 8.61 -8.12
C ARG A 4 4.67 7.88 -7.68
N ALA A 5 5.68 8.62 -7.25
CA ALA A 5 6.89 8.01 -6.70
C ALA A 5 6.58 7.21 -5.43
N ALA A 6 5.68 7.70 -4.58
CA ALA A 6 5.30 6.98 -3.36
C ALA A 6 4.49 5.70 -3.68
N LEU A 7 3.61 5.75 -4.68
CA LEU A 7 2.95 4.55 -5.20
C LEU A 7 3.94 3.56 -5.79
N ALA A 8 4.97 4.02 -6.51
CA ALA A 8 6.02 3.16 -7.03
C ALA A 8 6.82 2.48 -5.91
N LEU A 9 7.10 3.18 -4.81
CA LEU A 9 7.73 2.56 -3.63
C LEU A 9 6.83 1.51 -2.98
N ILE A 10 5.52 1.80 -2.84
CA ILE A 10 4.56 0.80 -2.34
C ILE A 10 4.54 -0.42 -3.26
N ALA A 11 4.47 -0.22 -4.58
CA ALA A 11 4.47 -1.30 -5.55
C ALA A 11 5.76 -2.14 -5.48
N GLY A 12 6.92 -1.49 -5.40
CA GLY A 12 8.20 -2.19 -5.25
C GLY A 12 8.31 -2.95 -3.93
N PHE A 13 7.82 -2.35 -2.84
CA PHE A 13 7.75 -3.03 -1.54
C PHE A 13 6.84 -4.25 -1.59
N VAL A 14 5.64 -4.14 -2.16
CA VAL A 14 4.68 -5.26 -2.27
C VAL A 14 5.23 -6.40 -3.12
N LEU A 15 5.90 -6.09 -4.23
CA LEU A 15 6.58 -7.08 -5.05
C LEU A 15 7.69 -7.79 -4.24
N ALA A 16 8.55 -7.01 -3.57
CA ALA A 16 9.63 -7.55 -2.76
C ALA A 16 9.10 -8.40 -1.58
N ASP A 17 8.00 -7.97 -0.96
CA ASP A 17 7.33 -8.72 0.10
C ASP A 17 6.88 -10.09 -0.42
N GLY A 18 6.22 -10.14 -1.59
CA GLY A 18 5.84 -11.38 -2.24
C GLY A 18 7.02 -12.29 -2.59
N VAL A 19 8.15 -11.73 -3.00
CA VAL A 19 9.40 -12.51 -3.19
C VAL A 19 9.83 -13.12 -1.86
N THR A 20 9.96 -12.28 -0.83
CA THR A 20 10.49 -12.70 0.47
C THR A 20 9.55 -13.62 1.25
N SER A 21 8.23 -13.59 1.00
CA SER A 21 7.26 -14.45 1.68
C SER A 21 7.47 -15.94 1.40
N THR A 22 8.20 -16.29 0.35
CA THR A 22 8.57 -17.68 0.02
C THR A 22 9.79 -18.18 0.79
N LEU A 23 10.54 -17.29 1.45
CA LEU A 23 11.78 -17.65 2.13
C LEU A 23 11.50 -18.47 3.41
N PRO A 24 12.25 -19.56 3.66
CA PRO A 24 12.14 -20.32 4.89
C PRO A 24 12.40 -19.44 6.12
N ASN A 25 11.58 -19.61 7.16
CA ASN A 25 11.67 -18.85 8.43
C ASN A 25 11.51 -17.33 8.31
N TRP A 26 11.15 -16.80 7.14
CA TRP A 26 10.90 -15.37 6.96
C TRP A 26 9.55 -14.95 7.53
N ASN A 27 8.56 -15.84 7.46
CA ASN A 27 7.21 -15.58 7.98
C ASN A 27 7.16 -15.80 9.50
N GLY A 28 6.66 -14.81 10.22
CA GLY A 28 6.54 -14.85 11.67
C GLY A 28 6.04 -13.51 12.22
N LEU A 29 5.46 -13.53 13.42
CA LEU A 29 4.78 -12.36 14.00
C LEU A 29 5.63 -11.08 13.96
N ALA A 30 6.91 -11.16 14.34
CA ALA A 30 7.79 -10.00 14.36
C ALA A 30 8.05 -9.43 12.96
N SER A 31 8.32 -10.29 11.96
CA SER A 31 8.56 -9.85 10.58
C SER A 31 7.27 -9.36 9.92
N ASP A 32 6.12 -9.96 10.22
CA ASP A 32 4.80 -9.51 9.77
C ASP A 32 4.50 -8.10 10.29
N LEU A 33 4.76 -7.85 11.58
CA LEU A 33 4.58 -6.52 12.19
C LEU A 33 5.51 -5.47 11.59
N VAL A 34 6.77 -5.82 11.31
CA VAL A 34 7.72 -4.90 10.66
C VAL A 34 7.26 -4.55 9.25
N ARG A 35 6.85 -5.56 8.45
CA ARG A 35 6.34 -5.36 7.09
C ARG A 35 5.05 -4.52 7.09
N PHE A 36 4.14 -4.81 8.01
CA PHE A 36 2.92 -4.02 8.19
C PHE A 36 3.25 -2.57 8.54
N ALA A 37 4.14 -2.33 9.51
CA ALA A 37 4.56 -0.99 9.91
C ALA A 37 5.24 -0.23 8.76
N LEU A 38 6.08 -0.91 7.97
CA LEU A 38 6.74 -0.34 6.80
C LEU A 38 5.74 0.03 5.71
N LEU A 39 4.79 -0.86 5.38
CA LEU A 39 3.71 -0.58 4.45
C LEU A 39 2.90 0.64 4.92
N LEU A 40 2.57 0.69 6.22
CA LEU A 40 1.85 1.81 6.81
C LEU A 40 2.63 3.11 6.65
N ALA A 41 3.94 3.11 6.94
CA ALA A 41 4.81 4.26 6.76
C ALA A 41 4.81 4.74 5.30
N LEU A 42 4.90 3.82 4.33
CA LEU A 42 4.83 4.15 2.90
C LEU A 42 3.47 4.74 2.51
N ILE A 43 2.36 4.23 3.06
CA ILE A 43 1.03 4.81 2.88
C ILE A 43 0.99 6.25 3.44
N PHE A 44 1.57 6.51 4.62
CA PHE A 44 1.66 7.85 5.18
C PHE A 44 2.52 8.79 4.35
N VAL A 45 3.62 8.30 3.76
CA VAL A 45 4.46 9.04 2.80
C VAL A 45 3.63 9.42 1.56
N TRP A 46 2.89 8.46 1.00
CA TRP A 46 1.99 8.72 -0.12
C TRP A 46 0.91 9.74 0.23
N LEU A 47 0.22 9.56 1.36
CA LEU A 47 -0.82 10.49 1.83
C LEU A 47 -0.27 11.89 2.08
N ALA A 48 0.97 12.03 2.59
CA ALA A 48 1.61 13.33 2.79
C ALA A 48 1.93 14.02 1.47
N ALA A 49 2.38 13.27 0.46
CA ALA A 49 2.58 13.79 -0.88
C ALA A 49 1.25 14.19 -1.54
N ASP A 50 0.20 13.37 -1.39
CA ASP A 50 -1.14 13.64 -1.93
C ASP A 50 -1.78 14.88 -1.27
N SER A 51 -1.73 14.97 0.07
CA SER A 51 -2.34 16.10 0.79
C SER A 51 -1.70 17.44 0.42
N ARG A 52 -0.40 17.46 0.09
CA ARG A 52 0.29 18.65 -0.41
C ARG A 52 -0.21 19.10 -1.79
N GLN A 53 -0.59 18.16 -2.67
CA GLN A 53 -1.11 18.50 -4.01
C GLN A 53 -2.50 19.10 -3.97
N TYR A 54 -3.34 18.69 -3.02
CA TYR A 54 -4.73 19.14 -2.91
C TYR A 54 -4.96 20.16 -1.78
N GLY A 55 -3.91 20.54 -1.03
CA GLY A 55 -4.00 21.52 0.05
C GLY A 55 -4.87 21.09 1.25
N VAL A 56 -5.09 19.78 1.43
CA VAL A 56 -6.05 19.27 2.43
C VAL A 56 -5.35 19.07 3.78
N ARG A 57 -5.87 19.73 4.83
CA ARG A 57 -5.48 19.45 6.22
C ARG A 57 -6.16 18.17 6.70
N ARG A 58 -5.36 17.16 7.06
CA ARG A 58 -5.84 15.87 7.56
C ARG A 58 -6.17 15.96 9.06
N PRO A 59 -7.43 15.79 9.49
CA PRO A 59 -7.77 15.70 10.91
C PRO A 59 -7.16 14.46 11.57
N MET A 60 -6.87 14.54 12.86
CA MET A 60 -6.20 13.49 13.64
C MET A 60 -6.93 12.14 13.60
N TRP A 61 -8.26 12.15 13.60
CA TRP A 61 -9.07 10.93 13.52
C TRP A 61 -8.85 10.15 12.22
N LEU A 62 -8.56 10.84 11.09
CA LEU A 62 -8.24 10.13 9.85
C LEU A 62 -6.92 9.40 10.01
N ASN A 63 -5.92 9.99 10.65
CA ASN A 63 -4.63 9.32 10.87
C ASN A 63 -4.79 8.07 11.75
N ILE A 64 -5.55 8.17 12.84
CA ILE A 64 -5.85 7.02 13.72
C ILE A 64 -6.58 5.93 12.93
N GLY A 65 -7.60 6.31 12.16
CA GLY A 65 -8.34 5.38 11.32
C GLY A 65 -7.51 4.73 10.23
N MET A 66 -6.50 5.42 9.67
CA MET A 66 -5.55 4.82 8.74
C MET A 66 -4.70 3.73 9.41
N VAL A 67 -4.26 3.96 10.65
CA VAL A 67 -3.49 2.95 11.39
C VAL A 67 -4.33 1.72 11.69
N LEU A 68 -5.58 1.92 12.12
CA LEU A 68 -6.47 0.83 12.54
C LEU A 68 -7.13 0.10 11.36
N ALA A 69 -7.49 0.82 10.30
CA ALA A 69 -8.33 0.32 9.22
C ALA A 69 -8.11 1.10 7.91
N TRP A 70 -6.86 1.14 7.41
CA TRP A 70 -6.50 1.88 6.19
C TRP A 70 -7.42 1.57 5.00
N LEU A 71 -7.88 0.32 4.85
CA LEU A 71 -8.74 -0.09 3.74
C LEU A 71 -10.07 0.68 3.69
N VAL A 72 -10.58 1.12 4.85
CA VAL A 72 -11.82 1.90 4.98
C VAL A 72 -11.53 3.40 4.98
N PHE A 73 -10.48 3.82 5.67
CA PHE A 73 -10.19 5.24 5.86
C PHE A 73 -9.53 5.91 4.64
N ILE A 74 -8.81 5.18 3.78
CA ILE A 74 -8.30 5.71 2.51
C ILE A 74 -9.45 6.13 1.58
N PRO A 75 -10.49 5.31 1.33
CA PRO A 75 -11.67 5.73 0.61
C PRO A 75 -12.32 6.99 1.16
N ILE A 76 -12.50 7.05 2.48
CA ILE A 76 -13.10 8.22 3.16
C ILE A 76 -12.23 9.47 2.93
N TYR A 77 -10.92 9.36 3.08
CA TYR A 77 -9.98 10.45 2.80
C TYR A 77 -10.10 10.94 1.36
N LEU A 78 -10.03 10.02 0.39
CA LEU A 78 -10.09 10.34 -1.03
C LEU A 78 -11.44 10.94 -1.44
N TYR A 79 -12.54 10.48 -0.86
CA TYR A 79 -13.86 11.07 -1.09
C TYR A 79 -13.92 12.53 -0.60
N ARG A 80 -13.36 12.81 0.59
CA ARG A 80 -13.34 14.16 1.19
C ARG A 80 -12.36 15.10 0.51
N ALA A 81 -11.21 14.59 0.06
CA ALA A 81 -10.14 15.40 -0.51
C ALA A 81 -10.40 15.83 -1.97
N ARG A 82 -11.34 15.20 -2.68
CA ARG A 82 -11.57 15.43 -4.11
C ARG A 82 -12.86 16.23 -4.37
N PRO A 83 -12.82 17.21 -5.31
CA PRO A 83 -14.02 17.95 -5.72
C PRO A 83 -15.03 17.01 -6.41
N ALA A 84 -16.30 17.42 -6.40
CA ALA A 84 -17.39 16.69 -7.06
C ALA A 84 -17.02 16.43 -8.54
N GLY A 85 -17.24 15.19 -9.01
CA GLY A 85 -16.85 14.74 -10.36
C GLY A 85 -15.51 13.99 -10.43
N ARG A 86 -14.57 14.19 -9.50
CA ARG A 86 -13.30 13.42 -9.47
C ARG A 86 -13.25 12.30 -8.43
N ARG A 87 -14.28 12.17 -7.59
CA ARG A 87 -14.37 11.18 -6.50
C ARG A 87 -14.42 9.74 -7.00
N LEU A 88 -15.26 9.46 -8.00
CA LEU A 88 -15.38 8.12 -8.60
C LEU A 88 -14.06 7.63 -9.19
N ARG A 89 -13.34 8.49 -9.90
CA ARG A 89 -12.03 8.15 -10.46
C ARG A 89 -10.99 7.87 -9.36
N ALA A 90 -11.03 8.60 -8.25
CA ALA A 90 -10.15 8.35 -7.11
C ALA A 90 -10.50 7.05 -6.39
N MET A 91 -11.78 6.74 -6.21
CA MET A 91 -12.25 5.46 -5.63
C MET A 91 -11.89 4.27 -6.53
N GLY A 92 -12.18 4.38 -7.83
CA GLY A 92 -11.79 3.35 -8.81
C GLY A 92 -10.27 3.17 -8.85
N GLY A 93 -9.50 4.25 -8.80
CA GLY A 93 -8.04 4.20 -8.70
C GLY A 93 -7.56 3.47 -7.45
N PHE A 94 -8.20 3.67 -6.30
CA PHE A 94 -7.87 2.96 -5.07
C PHE A 94 -8.13 1.45 -5.19
N VAL A 95 -9.28 1.05 -5.72
CA VAL A 95 -9.59 -0.36 -5.98
C VAL A 95 -8.57 -0.98 -6.93
N LEU A 96 -8.22 -0.27 -8.02
CA LEU A 96 -7.19 -0.73 -8.96
C LEU A 96 -5.82 -0.90 -8.29
N VAL A 97 -5.44 0.00 -7.37
CA VAL A 97 -4.18 -0.14 -6.62
C VAL A 97 -4.21 -1.36 -5.71
N ILE A 98 -5.32 -1.66 -5.04
CA ILE A 98 -5.45 -2.89 -4.23
C ILE A 98 -5.27 -4.12 -5.12
N LEU A 99 -5.99 -4.19 -6.25
CA LEU A 99 -5.90 -5.32 -7.18
C LEU A 99 -4.49 -5.47 -7.76
N ALA A 100 -3.88 -4.37 -8.17
CA ALA A 100 -2.51 -4.35 -8.67
C ALA A 100 -1.51 -4.78 -7.60
N SER A 101 -1.73 -4.42 -6.33
CA SER A 101 -0.87 -4.84 -5.22
C SER A 101 -0.97 -6.35 -5.00
N GLY A 102 -2.19 -6.90 -4.99
CA GLY A 102 -2.38 -8.35 -4.92
C GLY A 102 -1.69 -9.08 -6.07
N LEU A 103 -1.82 -8.56 -7.30
CA LEU A 103 -1.16 -9.14 -8.47
C LEU A 103 0.37 -9.07 -8.36
N LEU A 104 0.93 -7.91 -7.94
CA LEU A 104 2.37 -7.75 -7.74
C LEU A 104 2.92 -8.69 -6.68
N PHE A 105 2.21 -8.85 -5.57
CA PHE A 105 2.59 -9.78 -4.52
C PHE A 105 2.66 -11.22 -5.07
N THR A 106 1.59 -11.67 -5.74
CA THR A 106 1.53 -13.00 -6.36
C THR A 106 2.64 -13.20 -7.39
N LEU A 107 2.92 -12.20 -8.23
CA LEU A 107 4.02 -12.25 -9.18
C LEU A 107 5.38 -12.37 -8.49
N GLY A 108 5.60 -11.63 -7.40
CA GLY A 108 6.82 -11.76 -6.59
C GLY A 108 7.02 -13.17 -6.07
N SER A 109 5.96 -13.78 -5.53
CA SER A 109 5.98 -15.16 -5.04
C SER A 109 6.28 -16.17 -6.16
N ILE A 110 5.58 -16.06 -7.30
CA ILE A 110 5.80 -16.96 -8.45
C ILE A 110 7.23 -16.84 -8.98
N ILE A 111 7.77 -15.62 -9.09
CA ILE A 111 9.14 -15.38 -9.52
C ILE A 111 10.11 -16.08 -8.56
N ALA A 112 9.92 -15.89 -7.25
CA ALA A 112 10.78 -16.50 -6.24
C ALA A 112 10.77 -18.03 -6.32
N GLU A 113 9.60 -18.65 -6.43
CA GLU A 113 9.46 -20.11 -6.58
C GLU A 113 10.09 -20.63 -7.88
N SER A 114 9.97 -19.89 -8.98
CA SER A 114 10.54 -20.30 -10.27
C SER A 114 12.08 -20.24 -10.30
N VAL A 115 12.68 -19.30 -9.56
CA VAL A 115 14.13 -19.06 -9.53
C VAL A 115 14.80 -19.86 -8.41
N PHE A 116 14.13 -19.96 -7.26
CA PHE A 116 14.57 -20.69 -6.08
C PHE A 116 13.55 -21.79 -5.78
N PRO A 117 13.43 -22.83 -6.62
CA PRO A 117 12.53 -23.93 -6.35
C PRO A 117 12.93 -24.52 -5.00
N SER A 118 12.10 -24.33 -3.99
CA SER A 118 12.25 -24.97 -2.70
C SER A 118 12.13 -26.47 -2.95
N VAL A 119 13.26 -27.18 -2.89
CA VAL A 119 13.26 -28.64 -2.86
C VAL A 119 12.51 -29.00 -1.58
N SER A 120 11.26 -29.44 -1.76
CA SER A 120 10.36 -29.94 -0.73
C SER A 120 11.04 -30.89 0.24
#